data_AF-A0A962PNP8-F1
#
_entry.id   AF-A0A962PNP8-F1
#
_cell.length_a   1.000
_cell.length_b   1.000
_cell.length_c   1.000
_cell.angle_alpha   90.00
_cell.angle_beta   90.00
_cell.angle_gamma   90.00
#
_symmetry.space_group_name_H-M   'P 1'
#
loop_
_entity.id
_entity.type
_entity.pdbx_description
1 polymer ?
#
loop_
_entity_poly.entity_id
_entity_poly.type
_entity_poly.pdbx_seq_one_letter_code
_entity_poly.pdbx_strand_id
1 'polypeptide(L)'
;MVPSCCERVLRVCAGADQGLVSSSARRQVERTYELHGLGRHTHEEQEGFARRDLAAISDKVSGGRFIAGDRLTVYDFAVASLLSGLLDNQPPTWLTRVAEEYGALRDYADRVQAQVGIFGRA
;
A
#
# COMPACT_ATOMS: atom_id res chain seq x y z
N MET A 1 -3.70 -3.38 15.38
CA MET A 1 -2.79 -3.91 14.35
C MET A 1 -2.46 -5.36 14.69
N VAL A 2 -2.83 -6.31 13.83
CA VAL A 2 -2.80 -7.76 14.09
C VAL A 2 -1.35 -8.29 14.09
N PRO A 3 -0.94 -9.18 15.01
CA PRO A 3 0.44 -9.68 15.15
C PRO A 3 1.08 -10.25 13.89
N SER A 4 0.28 -10.77 12.96
CA SER A 4 0.73 -11.52 11.79
C SER A 4 1.39 -10.66 10.69
N CYS A 5 1.18 -9.33 10.65
CA CYS A 5 1.88 -8.45 9.70
C CYS A 5 3.38 -8.30 9.98
N CYS A 6 3.82 -8.48 11.24
CA CYS A 6 5.24 -8.38 11.58
C CYS A 6 6.06 -9.57 11.09
N GLU A 7 5.48 -10.78 11.01
CA GLU A 7 6.24 -12.01 10.76
C GLU A 7 6.89 -12.09 9.37
N ARG A 8 6.37 -11.36 8.37
CA ARG A 8 6.90 -11.44 6.99
C ARG A 8 7.99 -10.41 6.67
N VAL A 9 8.00 -9.25 7.34
CA VAL A 9 9.14 -8.29 7.28
C VAL A 9 10.43 -8.96 7.79
N LEU A 10 10.31 -9.96 8.66
CA LEU A 10 11.42 -10.67 9.30
C LEU A 10 12.21 -11.60 8.37
N ARG A 11 11.78 -11.84 7.13
CA ARG A 11 12.46 -12.78 6.22
C ARG A 11 13.70 -12.19 5.54
N VAL A 12 13.91 -10.87 5.62
CA VAL A 12 15.09 -10.18 5.07
C VAL A 12 16.23 -10.10 6.11
N CYS A 13 15.91 -10.15 7.41
CA CYS A 13 16.89 -10.09 8.51
C CYS A 13 16.98 -11.45 9.22
N ALA A 14 17.82 -12.35 8.71
CA ALA A 14 18.10 -13.64 9.35
C ALA A 14 19.09 -13.44 10.52
N GLY A 15 18.61 -13.15 11.74
CA GLY A 15 19.45 -12.95 12.92
C GLY A 15 18.68 -12.86 14.25
N ALA A 16 19.40 -12.97 15.38
CA ALA A 16 18.84 -12.91 16.75
C ALA A 16 18.31 -11.52 17.16
N ASP A 17 18.43 -10.52 16.28
CA ASP A 17 18.00 -9.14 16.43
C ASP A 17 16.56 -8.88 15.92
N GLN A 18 15.87 -9.90 15.41
CA GLN A 18 14.51 -9.82 14.84
C GLN A 18 13.48 -9.10 15.74
N GLY A 19 13.50 -9.36 17.04
CA GLY A 19 12.62 -8.69 18.00
C GLY A 19 12.95 -7.20 18.17
N LEU A 20 14.23 -6.84 18.10
CA LEU A 20 14.69 -5.46 18.21
C LEU A 20 14.36 -4.68 16.94
N VAL A 21 14.65 -5.24 15.76
CA VAL A 21 14.35 -4.63 14.46
C VAL A 21 12.85 -4.37 14.28
N SER A 22 12.01 -5.37 14.55
CA SER A 22 10.55 -5.21 14.47
C SER A 22 10.00 -4.16 15.44
N SER A 23 10.49 -4.15 16.68
CA SER A 23 10.07 -3.15 17.68
C SER A 23 10.49 -1.72 17.30
N SER A 24 11.65 -1.57 16.65
CA SER A 24 12.16 -0.27 16.19
C SER A 24 11.36 0.22 14.98
N ALA A 25 11.14 -0.66 13.99
CA ALA A 25 10.33 -0.34 12.81
C ALA A 25 8.91 0.06 13.19
N ARG A 26 8.28 -0.66 14.13
CA ARG A 26 6.95 -0.32 14.63
C ARG A 26 6.92 1.06 15.30
N ARG A 27 7.89 1.36 16.17
CA ARG A 27 8.00 2.68 16.81
C ARG A 27 8.21 3.80 15.80
N GLN A 28 8.96 3.54 14.73
CA GLN A 28 9.15 4.51 13.65
C GLN A 28 7.85 4.77 12.88
N VAL A 29 7.09 3.73 12.56
CA VAL A 29 5.77 3.87 11.92
C VAL A 29 4.83 4.67 12.84
N GLU A 30 4.69 4.29 14.10
CA GLU A 30 3.84 5.00 15.08
C GLU A 30 4.21 6.49 15.19
N ARG A 31 5.52 6.80 15.28
CA ARG A 31 5.99 8.20 15.29
C ARG A 31 5.65 8.93 14.00
N THR A 32 5.76 8.27 12.86
CA THR A 32 5.45 8.87 11.55
C THR A 32 3.96 9.23 11.49
N TYR A 33 3.09 8.31 11.92
CA TYR A 33 1.64 8.56 12.02
C TYR A 33 1.31 9.79 12.88
N GLU A 34 1.99 9.97 14.01
CA GLU A 34 1.82 11.16 14.84
C GLU A 34 2.31 12.45 14.16
N LEU A 35 3.44 12.39 13.44
CA LEU A 35 4.03 13.57 12.79
C LEU A 35 3.15 14.14 11.67
N HIS A 36 2.53 13.28 10.85
CA HIS A 36 1.60 13.73 9.80
C HIS A 36 0.14 13.75 10.26
N GLY A 37 -0.13 13.60 11.56
CA GLY A 37 -1.44 13.79 12.17
C GLY A 37 -2.41 12.60 12.05
N LEU A 38 -2.12 11.57 11.24
CA LEU A 38 -3.00 10.40 11.12
C LEU A 38 -3.12 9.60 12.42
N GLY A 39 -2.10 9.62 13.28
CA GLY A 39 -2.12 8.96 14.59
C GLY A 39 -3.17 9.52 15.55
N ARG A 40 -3.62 10.75 15.33
CA ARG A 40 -4.61 11.45 16.18
C ARG A 40 -6.06 11.15 15.79
N HIS A 41 -6.27 10.44 14.70
CA HIS A 41 -7.59 10.09 14.20
C HIS A 41 -8.01 8.71 14.67
N THR A 42 -9.31 8.55 14.89
CA THR A 42 -9.93 7.25 15.14
C THR A 42 -9.78 6.32 13.93
N HIS A 43 -9.93 5.01 14.14
CA HIS A 43 -9.87 4.06 13.04
C HIS A 43 -10.95 4.34 11.97
N GLU A 44 -12.15 4.74 12.38
CA GLU A 44 -13.24 5.09 11.46
C GLU A 44 -12.90 6.30 10.59
N GLU A 45 -12.31 7.35 11.18
CA GLU A 45 -11.83 8.50 10.42
C GLU A 45 -10.70 8.12 9.46
N GLN A 46 -9.73 7.32 9.91
CA GLN A 46 -8.64 6.80 9.07
C GLN A 46 -9.18 5.98 7.88
N GLU A 47 -10.17 5.13 8.11
CA GLU A 47 -10.83 4.37 7.06
C GLU A 47 -11.57 5.32 6.09
N GLY A 48 -12.25 6.34 6.61
CA GLY A 48 -12.89 7.37 5.79
C GLY A 48 -11.91 8.14 4.91
N PHE A 49 -10.71 8.48 5.42
CA PHE A 49 -9.65 9.08 4.61
C PHE A 49 -9.17 8.12 3.52
N ALA A 50 -8.85 6.87 3.89
CA ALA A 50 -8.38 5.87 2.95
C ALA A 50 -9.38 5.63 1.81
N ARG A 51 -10.67 5.54 2.11
CA ARG A 51 -11.74 5.39 1.11
C ARG A 51 -11.78 6.57 0.14
N ARG A 52 -11.68 7.81 0.63
CA ARG A 52 -11.66 9.01 -0.23
C ARG A 52 -10.42 9.04 -1.12
N ASP A 53 -9.26 8.71 -0.58
CA ASP A 53 -8.00 8.70 -1.33
C ASP A 53 -8.00 7.61 -2.41
N LEU A 54 -8.43 6.40 -2.06
CA LEU A 54 -8.53 5.28 -3.00
C LEU A 54 -9.60 5.50 -4.08
N ALA A 55 -10.73 6.12 -3.74
CA ALA A 55 -11.73 6.55 -4.70
C ALA A 55 -11.14 7.57 -5.69
N ALA A 56 -10.43 8.59 -5.20
CA ALA A 56 -9.82 9.60 -6.06
C ALA A 56 -8.77 8.99 -7.00
N ILE A 57 -7.95 8.04 -6.52
CA ILE A 57 -7.02 7.30 -7.37
C ILE A 57 -7.80 6.48 -8.40
N SER A 58 -8.82 5.75 -7.98
CA SER A 58 -9.67 4.92 -8.85
C SER A 58 -10.28 5.75 -9.98
N ASP A 59 -10.89 6.89 -9.66
CA ASP A 59 -11.46 7.82 -10.64
C ASP A 59 -10.41 8.31 -11.62
N LYS A 60 -9.21 8.64 -11.11
CA LYS A 60 -8.11 9.13 -11.92
C LYS A 60 -7.58 8.08 -12.90
N VAL A 61 -7.51 6.81 -12.50
CA VAL A 61 -6.93 5.73 -13.32
C VAL A 61 -7.95 4.99 -14.19
N SER A 62 -9.24 5.16 -13.92
CA SER A 62 -10.32 4.51 -14.70
C SER A 62 -10.52 5.15 -16.07
N GLY A 63 -10.26 6.45 -16.21
CA GLY A 63 -10.54 7.21 -17.44
C GLY A 63 -9.44 7.18 -18.51
N GLY A 64 -8.27 6.58 -18.23
CA GLY A 64 -7.11 6.66 -19.12
C GLY A 64 -6.14 5.50 -18.97
N ARG A 65 -5.15 5.44 -19.86
CA ARG A 65 -4.16 4.35 -19.83
C ARG A 65 -3.22 4.47 -18.63
N PHE A 66 -2.69 5.66 -18.36
CA PHE A 66 -1.78 5.98 -17.25
C PHE A 66 -2.19 7.32 -16.61
N ILE A 67 -1.68 7.63 -15.41
CA ILE A 67 -2.11 8.79 -14.60
C ILE A 67 -1.96 10.11 -15.36
N ALA A 68 -0.86 10.26 -16.11
CA ALA A 68 -0.52 11.50 -16.82
C ALA A 68 -0.88 11.47 -18.32
N GLY A 69 -1.51 10.39 -18.82
CA GLY A 69 -1.88 10.26 -20.23
C GLY A 69 -1.65 8.85 -20.77
N ASP A 70 -1.24 8.73 -22.03
CA ASP A 70 -1.07 7.42 -22.70
C ASP A 70 0.32 6.80 -22.56
N ARG A 71 1.28 7.57 -22.02
CA ARG A 71 2.64 7.11 -21.76
C ARG A 71 2.85 6.91 -20.27
N LEU A 72 3.57 5.84 -19.94
CA LEU A 72 4.00 5.55 -18.58
C LEU A 72 4.97 6.62 -18.08
N THR A 73 4.80 7.03 -16.83
CA THR A 73 5.56 8.08 -16.14
C THR A 73 5.99 7.62 -14.75
N VAL A 74 6.83 8.43 -14.09
CA VAL A 74 7.26 8.19 -12.70
C VAL A 74 6.10 8.07 -11.71
N TYR A 75 4.98 8.78 -11.97
CA TYR A 75 3.80 8.73 -11.12
C TYR A 75 3.14 7.35 -11.11
N ASP A 76 3.16 6.68 -12.26
CA ASP A 76 2.55 5.35 -12.40
C ASP A 76 3.30 4.31 -11.56
N PHE A 77 4.63 4.41 -11.50
CA PHE A 77 5.44 3.56 -10.62
C PHE A 77 5.13 3.77 -9.14
N ALA A 78 5.02 5.03 -8.71
CA ALA A 78 4.73 5.35 -7.32
C ALA A 78 3.36 4.79 -6.90
N VAL A 79 2.33 5.01 -7.71
CA VAL A 79 0.97 4.52 -7.43
C VAL A 79 0.88 3.00 -7.55
N ALA A 80 1.47 2.39 -8.58
CA ALA A 80 1.44 0.93 -8.71
C ALA A 80 2.19 0.23 -7.57
N SER A 81 3.30 0.81 -7.08
CA SER A 81 4.03 0.29 -5.92
C SER A 81 3.21 0.37 -4.64
N LEU A 82 2.53 1.50 -4.42
CA LEU A 82 1.58 1.66 -3.31
C LEU A 82 0.48 0.60 -3.40
N LEU A 83 -0.19 0.49 -4.54
CA LEU A 83 -1.30 -0.44 -4.74
C LEU A 83 -0.86 -1.90 -4.57
N SER A 84 0.31 -2.29 -5.07
CA SER A 84 0.87 -3.63 -4.87
C SER A 84 1.10 -3.90 -3.37
N GLY A 85 1.65 -2.93 -2.64
CA GLY A 85 1.82 -3.03 -1.19
C GLY A 85 0.51 -3.18 -0.41
N LEU A 86 -0.59 -2.58 -0.88
CA LEU A 86 -1.90 -2.68 -0.25
C LEU A 86 -2.62 -3.99 -0.58
N LEU A 87 -2.68 -4.32 -1.88
CA LEU A 87 -3.46 -5.43 -2.44
C LEU A 87 -2.80 -6.78 -2.26
N ASP A 88 -1.46 -6.83 -2.21
CA ASP A 88 -0.71 -8.08 -2.11
C ASP A 88 -0.19 -8.33 -0.68
N ASN A 89 -0.60 -7.49 0.27
CA ASN A 89 -0.20 -7.65 1.67
C ASN A 89 -0.72 -8.98 2.24
N GLN A 90 0.19 -9.76 2.81
CA GLN A 90 -0.14 -11.02 3.46
C GLN A 90 0.47 -11.09 4.87
N PRO A 91 -0.36 -11.23 5.92
CA PRO A 91 -1.82 -11.40 5.90
C PRO A 91 -2.57 -10.14 5.40
N PRO A 92 -3.79 -10.27 4.87
CA PRO A 92 -4.58 -9.11 4.48
C PRO A 92 -4.85 -8.20 5.67
N THR A 93 -4.81 -6.88 5.44
CA THR A 93 -5.10 -5.85 6.44
C THR A 93 -6.50 -5.28 6.26
N TRP A 94 -6.94 -4.42 7.19
CA TRP A 94 -8.17 -3.65 6.99
C TRP A 94 -8.08 -2.79 5.71
N LEU A 95 -6.90 -2.26 5.39
CA LEU A 95 -6.69 -1.43 4.20
C LEU A 95 -6.69 -2.24 2.91
N THR A 96 -6.22 -3.50 2.95
CA THR A 96 -6.37 -4.46 1.84
C THR A 96 -7.85 -4.62 1.47
N ARG A 97 -8.73 -4.80 2.47
CA ARG A 97 -10.17 -4.97 2.23
C ARG A 97 -10.80 -3.73 1.62
N VAL A 98 -10.43 -2.53 2.07
CA VAL A 98 -10.92 -1.27 1.50
C VAL A 98 -10.45 -1.13 0.04
N ALA A 99 -9.20 -1.46 -0.26
CA ALA A 99 -8.67 -1.38 -1.62
C ALA A 99 -9.36 -2.36 -2.59
N GLU A 100 -9.75 -3.55 -2.11
CA GLU A 100 -10.49 -4.54 -2.90
C GLU A 100 -11.88 -4.09 -3.34
N GLU A 101 -12.47 -3.07 -2.70
CA GLU A 101 -13.74 -2.48 -3.12
C GLU A 101 -13.62 -1.72 -4.47
N TYR A 102 -12.40 -1.36 -4.88
CA TYR A 102 -12.11 -0.61 -6.10
C TYR A 102 -11.39 -1.48 -7.13
N GLY A 103 -12.15 -2.29 -7.89
CA GLY A 103 -11.58 -3.23 -8.87
C GLY A 103 -10.62 -2.60 -9.89
N ALA A 104 -10.90 -1.36 -10.31
CA ALA A 104 -10.06 -0.61 -11.25
C ALA A 104 -8.62 -0.39 -10.75
N LEU A 105 -8.39 -0.40 -9.43
CA LEU A 105 -7.05 -0.24 -8.85
C LEU A 105 -6.17 -1.47 -9.12
N ARG A 106 -6.75 -2.68 -9.05
CA ARG A 106 -6.02 -3.91 -9.39
C ARG A 106 -5.70 -3.94 -10.88
N ASP A 107 -6.68 -3.65 -11.73
CA ASP A 107 -6.48 -3.60 -13.19
C ASP A 107 -5.41 -2.57 -13.58
N TYR A 108 -5.35 -1.45 -12.86
CA TYR A 108 -4.34 -0.43 -13.05
C TYR A 108 -2.94 -0.90 -12.65
N ALA A 109 -2.79 -1.50 -11.46
CA ALA A 109 -1.51 -2.06 -11.01
C ALA A 109 -0.98 -3.14 -11.97
N ASP A 110 -1.87 -4.04 -12.42
CA ASP A 110 -1.55 -5.12 -13.36
C ASP A 110 -1.10 -4.58 -14.71
N ARG A 111 -1.77 -3.53 -15.19
CA ARG A 111 -1.39 -2.84 -16.44
C ARG A 111 -0.01 -2.19 -16.36
N VAL A 112 0.30 -1.52 -15.24
CA VAL A 112 1.64 -0.94 -15.03
C VAL A 112 2.70 -2.03 -14.97
N GLN A 113 2.46 -3.12 -14.21
CA GLN A 113 3.37 -4.27 -14.11
C GLN A 113 3.65 -4.91 -15.48
N ALA A 114 2.61 -5.13 -16.28
CA ALA A 114 2.74 -5.69 -17.62
C ALA A 114 3.59 -4.81 -18.56
N GLN A 115 3.47 -3.49 -18.46
CA GLN A 115 4.21 -2.54 -19.28
C GLN A 115 5.71 -2.50 -18.92
N VAL A 116 6.05 -2.69 -17.65
CA VAL A 116 7.44 -2.64 -17.16
C VAL A 116 8.12 -4.01 -17.19
N GLY A 117 7.35 -5.09 -17.29
CA GLY A 117 7.87 -6.47 -17.30
C GLY A 117 8.45 -6.94 -15.97
N ILE A 118 8.17 -6.21 -14.88
CA ILE A 118 8.60 -6.52 -13.52
C ILE A 118 7.35 -6.79 -12.70
N PHE A 119 7.22 -8.03 -12.25
CA PHE A 119 6.14 -8.46 -11.40
C PHE A 119 6.64 -8.51 -9.96
N GLY A 120 5.92 -7.84 -9.05
CA GLY A 120 6.16 -7.96 -7.60
C GLY A 120 5.69 -9.30 -7.02
N ARG A 121 5.11 -10.16 -7.87
CA ARG A 121 4.60 -11.50 -7.53
C ARG A 121 5.61 -12.54 -8.00
N ALA A 122 5.91 -13.52 -7.13
CA ALA A 122 6.51 -14.79 -7.51
C ALA A 122 5.42 -15.86 -7.52
#